data_AF-A0A5D0D497-F1
#
_entry.id   AF-A0A5D0D497-F1
#
_cell.length_a   1.000
_cell.length_b   1.000
_cell.length_c   1.000
_cell.angle_alpha   90.00
_cell.angle_beta   90.00
_cell.angle_gamma   90.00
#
_symmetry.space_group_name_H-M   'P 1'
#
loop_
_entity.id
_entity.type
_entity.pdbx_description
1 polymer ?
#
loop_
_entity_poly.entity_id
_entity_poly.type
_entity_poly.pdbx_seq_one_letter_code
_entity_poly.pdbx_strand_id
1 'polypeptide(L)'
;MDRIVARYYEVKQRMKELEQELAELRDSILSHCEERQITVLELERHKVKVIHQARREYDENKLYEALPDLELWRLLSKPDTAKITGLLKLNVIAEDKIKHTYRLKEIALLQVDKR
;
A
#
# COMPACT_ATOMS: atom_id res chain seq x y z
N MET A 1 -31.81 -16.29 -11.05
CA MET A 1 -30.84 -15.62 -10.17
C MET A 1 -29.68 -16.56 -9.82
N ASP A 2 -29.96 -17.82 -9.47
CA ASP A 2 -28.96 -18.80 -9.04
C ASP A 2 -27.78 -18.99 -10.00
N ARG A 3 -28.03 -19.08 -11.32
CA ARG A 3 -26.95 -19.17 -12.32
C ARG A 3 -26.03 -17.94 -12.33
N ILE A 4 -26.58 -16.75 -12.08
CA ILE A 4 -25.79 -15.51 -12.02
C ILE A 4 -24.94 -15.48 -10.75
N VAL A 5 -25.52 -15.85 -9.60
CA VAL A 5 -24.80 -15.91 -8.32
C VAL A 5 -23.69 -16.97 -8.34
N ALA A 6 -23.97 -18.15 -8.91
CA ALA A 6 -22.96 -19.20 -9.10
C ALA A 6 -21.80 -18.71 -9.98
N ARG A 7 -22.11 -18.07 -11.12
CA ARG A 7 -21.09 -17.51 -12.00
C ARG A 7 -20.27 -16.42 -11.32
N TYR A 8 -20.90 -15.55 -10.55
CA TYR A 8 -20.22 -14.52 -9.77
C TYR A 8 -19.23 -15.15 -8.77
N TYR A 9 -19.67 -16.18 -8.06
CA TYR A 9 -18.82 -16.89 -7.10
C TYR A 9 -17.61 -17.55 -7.76
N GLU A 10 -17.80 -18.24 -8.90
CA GLU A 10 -16.70 -18.83 -9.67
C GLU A 10 -15.67 -17.78 -10.10
N VAL A 11 -16.13 -16.66 -10.66
CA VAL A 11 -15.25 -15.56 -11.09
C VAL A 11 -14.50 -14.99 -9.89
N LYS A 12 -15.16 -14.85 -8.73
CA LYS A 12 -14.51 -14.40 -7.50
C LYS A 12 -13.43 -15.36 -7.00
N GLN A 13 -13.63 -16.68 -7.12
CA GLN A 13 -12.58 -17.65 -6.77
C GLN A 13 -11.38 -17.55 -7.71
N ARG A 14 -11.62 -17.49 -9.03
CA ARG A 14 -10.55 -17.30 -10.01
C ARG A 14 -9.79 -15.99 -9.81
N MET A 15 -10.49 -14.92 -9.46
CA MET A 15 -9.87 -13.64 -9.11
C MET A 15 -8.90 -13.80 -7.94
N LYS A 16 -9.30 -14.53 -6.89
CA LYS A 16 -8.44 -14.81 -5.74
C LYS A 16 -7.21 -15.64 -6.12
N GLU A 17 -7.36 -16.63 -6.99
CA GLU A 17 -6.24 -17.43 -7.50
C GLU A 17 -5.25 -16.57 -8.31
N LEU A 18 -5.76 -15.71 -9.20
CA LEU A 18 -4.93 -14.78 -9.98
C LEU A 18 -4.24 -13.72 -9.11
N GLU A 19 -4.91 -13.21 -8.07
CA GLU A 19 -4.31 -12.29 -7.11
C GLU A 19 -3.15 -12.95 -6.35
N GLN A 20 -3.30 -14.22 -5.98
CA GLN A 20 -2.24 -15.01 -5.33
C GLN A 20 -1.06 -15.23 -6.27
N GLU A 21 -1.31 -15.70 -7.50
CA GLU A 21 -0.28 -15.90 -8.52
C GLU A 21 0.48 -14.59 -8.82
N LEU A 22 -0.25 -13.47 -8.96
CA LEU A 22 0.36 -12.17 -9.20
C LEU A 22 1.24 -11.72 -8.02
N ALA A 23 0.85 -12.02 -6.78
CA ALA A 23 1.65 -11.73 -5.59
C ALA A 23 2.95 -12.56 -5.57
N GLU A 24 2.86 -13.85 -5.86
CA GLU A 24 4.02 -14.76 -5.92
C GLU A 24 5.01 -14.35 -7.03
N LEU A 25 4.50 -13.98 -8.20
CA LEU A 25 5.31 -13.46 -9.30
C LEU A 25 5.99 -12.14 -8.91
N ARG A 26 5.26 -11.22 -8.27
CA ARG A 26 5.82 -9.96 -7.79
C ARG A 26 6.97 -10.20 -6.81
N ASP A 27 6.75 -11.05 -5.81
CA ASP A 27 7.75 -11.34 -4.78
C ASP A 27 8.99 -11.96 -5.41
N SER A 28 8.81 -12.92 -6.33
CA SER A 28 9.91 -13.53 -7.09
C SER A 28 10.73 -12.50 -7.87
N ILE A 29 10.08 -11.54 -8.54
CA ILE A 29 10.78 -10.48 -9.28
C ILE A 29 11.52 -9.54 -8.33
N LEU A 30 10.91 -9.16 -7.21
CA LEU A 30 11.54 -8.28 -6.21
C LEU A 30 12.76 -8.96 -5.58
N SER A 31 12.65 -10.23 -5.17
CA SER A 31 13.79 -11.00 -4.64
C SER A 31 14.92 -11.12 -5.65
N HIS A 32 14.62 -11.40 -6.92
CA HIS A 32 15.63 -11.42 -7.98
C HIS A 32 16.36 -10.09 -8.14
N CYS A 33 15.64 -8.97 -8.06
CA CYS A 33 16.21 -7.64 -8.16
C CYS A 33 17.05 -7.29 -6.92
N GLU A 34 16.59 -7.68 -5.73
CA GLU A 34 17.29 -7.48 -4.45
C GLU A 34 18.60 -8.27 -4.39
N GLU A 35 18.59 -9.56 -4.73
CA GLU A 35 19.78 -10.42 -4.78
C GLU A 35 20.88 -9.86 -5.70
N ARG A 36 20.48 -9.18 -6.77
CA ARG A 36 21.38 -8.58 -7.77
C ARG A 36 21.67 -7.11 -7.53
N GLN A 37 21.06 -6.51 -6.50
CA GLN A 37 21.15 -5.08 -6.19
C GLN A 37 20.81 -4.18 -7.40
N ILE A 38 19.81 -4.58 -8.20
CA ILE A 38 19.35 -3.82 -9.37
C ILE A 38 17.97 -3.21 -9.12
N THR A 39 17.80 -1.98 -9.59
CA THR A 39 16.51 -1.27 -9.53
C THR A 39 15.81 -1.18 -10.89
N VAL A 40 16.51 -1.55 -11.96
CA VAL A 40 15.98 -1.60 -13.33
C VAL A 40 16.45 -2.87 -14.00
N LEU A 41 15.50 -3.62 -14.57
CA LEU A 41 15.77 -4.80 -15.39
C LEU A 41 15.13 -4.62 -16.76
N GLU A 42 15.95 -4.65 -17.80
CA GLU A 42 15.50 -4.56 -19.18
C GLU A 42 15.42 -5.96 -19.80
N LEU A 43 14.21 -6.38 -20.14
CA LEU A 43 13.94 -7.63 -20.84
C LEU A 43 13.61 -7.32 -22.32
N GLU A 44 13.51 -8.37 -23.13
CA GLU A 44 13.20 -8.28 -24.55
C GLU A 44 11.88 -7.52 -24.81
N ARG A 45 10.84 -7.82 -24.04
CA ARG A 45 9.47 -7.26 -24.23
C ARG A 45 8.98 -6.37 -23.09
N HIS A 46 9.69 -6.34 -21.98
CA HIS A 46 9.24 -5.66 -20.77
C HIS A 46 10.38 -4.90 -20.12
N LYS A 47 10.05 -3.80 -19.45
CA LYS A 47 10.95 -3.07 -18.57
C LYS A 47 10.40 -3.15 -17.16
N VAL A 48 11.23 -3.64 -16.25
CA VAL A 48 10.91 -3.72 -14.83
C VAL A 48 11.66 -2.62 -14.10
N LYS A 49 10.96 -1.92 -13.20
CA LYS A 49 11.53 -0.94 -12.28
C LYS A 49 11.11 -1.28 -10.85
N VAL A 50 12.07 -1.28 -9.94
CA VAL A 50 11.85 -1.34 -8.50
C VAL A 50 12.00 0.07 -7.94
N ILE A 51 10.91 0.61 -7.41
CA ILE A 51 10.89 1.95 -6.83
C ILE A 51 10.81 1.79 -5.31
N HIS A 52 11.85 2.20 -4.61
CA HIS A 52 11.84 2.27 -3.16
C HIS A 52 11.07 3.52 -2.72
N GLN A 53 10.07 3.33 -1.86
CA GLN A 53 9.30 4.40 -1.26
C GLN A 53 9.31 4.25 0.26
N ALA A 54 9.21 5.36 0.98
CA ALA A 54 9.01 5.35 2.42
C ALA A 54 7.51 5.54 2.71
N ARG A 55 6.88 4.53 3.31
CA ARG A 55 5.49 4.60 3.77
C ARG A 55 5.46 4.91 5.26
N ARG A 56 4.59 5.84 5.66
CA ARG A 56 4.29 6.11 7.08
C ARG A 56 3.38 5.03 7.63
N GLU A 57 3.87 4.27 8.60
CA GLU A 57 3.08 3.38 9.45
C GLU A 57 2.83 4.08 10.79
N TYR A 58 1.57 4.45 11.03
CA TYR A 58 1.15 5.16 12.22
C TYR A 58 0.86 4.17 13.36
N ASP A 59 1.31 4.53 14.55
CA ASP A 59 0.96 3.92 15.83
C ASP A 59 -0.34 4.56 16.32
N GLU A 60 -1.41 3.77 16.37
CA GLU A 60 -2.75 4.27 16.72
C GLU A 60 -2.79 4.90 18.11
N ASN A 61 -2.06 4.33 19.08
CA ASN A 61 -2.03 4.83 20.45
C ASN A 61 -1.33 6.19 20.51
N LYS A 62 -0.16 6.31 19.90
CA LYS A 62 0.58 7.59 19.85
C LYS A 62 -0.18 8.64 19.06
N LEU A 63 -0.85 8.24 17.98
CA LEU A 63 -1.68 9.15 17.20
C LEU A 63 -2.86 9.67 18.02
N TYR A 64 -3.48 8.81 18.84
CA TYR A 64 -4.56 9.17 19.76
C TYR A 64 -4.10 10.16 20.82
N GLU A 65 -2.95 9.91 21.45
CA GLU A 65 -2.35 10.83 22.42
C GLU A 65 -2.00 12.19 21.80
N ALA A 66 -1.51 12.21 20.57
CA ALA A 66 -1.13 13.43 19.86
C ALA A 66 -2.32 14.25 19.35
N LEU A 67 -3.46 13.59 19.09
CA LEU A 67 -4.68 14.20 18.55
C LEU A 67 -5.88 13.88 19.46
N PRO A 68 -5.99 14.46 20.68
CA PRO A 68 -7.05 14.11 21.64
C PRO A 68 -8.46 14.62 21.27
N ASP A 69 -8.66 15.10 20.03
CA ASP A 69 -9.92 15.65 19.57
C ASP A 69 -10.87 14.54 19.09
N LEU A 70 -11.95 14.34 19.86
CA LEU A 70 -12.99 13.33 19.60
C LEU A 70 -13.70 13.51 18.24
N GLU A 71 -13.85 14.74 17.74
CA GLU A 71 -14.47 14.95 16.43
C GLU A 71 -13.56 14.50 15.29
N LEU A 72 -12.24 14.71 15.43
CA LEU A 72 -11.23 14.22 14.51
C LEU A 72 -11.19 12.68 14.46
N TRP A 73 -11.31 12.02 15.61
CA TRP A 73 -11.37 10.55 15.68
C TRP A 73 -12.63 9.98 15.04
N ARG A 74 -13.76 10.68 15.19
CA ARG A 74 -15.02 10.30 14.55
C ARG A 74 -14.91 10.28 13.02
N LEU A 75 -14.18 11.24 12.44
CA LEU A 75 -13.89 11.28 11.00
C LEU A 75 -12.94 10.17 10.55
N LEU A 76 -11.99 9.77 11.41
CA LEU A 76 -11.00 8.76 11.07
C LEU A 76 -11.60 7.35 11.08
N SER A 77 -12.42 6.97 12.07
CA SER A 77 -12.94 5.60 12.33
C SER A 77 -11.85 4.52 12.50
N LYS A 78 -10.90 4.44 11.56
CA LYS A 78 -9.60 3.78 11.64
C LYS A 78 -8.56 4.69 10.97
N PRO A 79 -7.45 5.03 11.64
CA PRO A 79 -6.39 5.84 11.05
C PRO A 79 -5.72 5.05 9.92
N ASP A 80 -5.84 5.54 8.69
CA ASP A 80 -5.06 5.05 7.57
C ASP A 80 -4.19 6.19 7.01
N THR A 81 -3.11 5.82 6.33
CA THR A 81 -2.17 6.80 5.76
C THR A 81 -2.87 7.80 4.83
N ALA A 82 -3.91 7.36 4.11
CA ALA A 82 -4.66 8.19 3.17
C ALA A 82 -5.46 9.29 3.88
N LYS A 83 -6.23 8.96 4.92
CA LYS A 83 -7.00 9.95 5.68
C LYS A 83 -6.11 10.94 6.41
N ILE A 84 -5.04 10.46 7.04
CA ILE A 84 -4.09 11.34 7.75
C ILE A 84 -3.43 12.31 6.76
N THR A 85 -3.05 11.83 5.57
CA THR A 85 -2.54 12.69 4.49
C THR A 85 -3.57 13.72 4.04
N GLY A 86 -4.85 13.33 3.96
CA GLY A 86 -5.95 14.25 3.67
C GLY A 86 -6.09 15.35 4.70
N LEU A 87 -6.08 15.00 5.99
CA LEU A 87 -6.19 15.97 7.09
C LEU A 87 -5.00 16.93 7.16
N LEU A 88 -3.79 16.45 6.89
CA LEU A 88 -2.59 17.30 6.76
C LEU A 88 -2.73 18.29 5.60
N LYS A 89 -3.15 17.83 4.42
CA LYS A 89 -3.35 18.68 3.24
C LYS A 89 -4.43 19.75 3.44
N LEU A 90 -5.45 19.42 4.23
CA LEU A 90 -6.52 20.34 4.61
C LEU A 90 -6.14 21.25 5.79
N ASN A 91 -4.90 21.16 6.30
CA ASN A 91 -4.40 21.87 7.49
C ASN A 91 -5.27 21.66 8.74
N VAL A 92 -6.01 20.55 8.82
CA VAL A 92 -6.82 20.19 9.99
C VAL A 92 -5.94 19.69 11.14
N ILE A 93 -4.83 19.02 10.79
CA ILE A 93 -3.81 18.56 11.73
C ILE A 93 -2.43 19.06 11.28
N ALA A 94 -1.54 19.36 12.23
CA ALA A 94 -0.19 19.81 11.95
C ALA A 94 0.80 18.63 11.95
N GLU A 95 1.69 18.60 10.97
CA GLU A 95 2.73 17.56 10.83
C GLU A 95 3.60 17.43 12.09
N ASP A 96 3.98 18.56 12.71
CA ASP A 96 4.80 18.57 13.91
C ASP A 96 4.18 17.85 15.10
N LYS A 97 2.84 17.78 15.16
CA LYS A 97 2.14 17.06 16.22
C LYS A 97 2.17 15.55 16.03
N ILE A 98 2.32 15.06 14.81
CA ILE A 98 2.18 13.63 14.51
C ILE A 98 3.48 12.96 14.03
N LYS A 99 4.56 13.72 13.82
CA LYS A 99 5.85 13.17 13.36
C LYS A 99 6.44 12.06 14.24
N HIS A 100 6.08 12.02 15.53
CA HIS A 100 6.52 11.01 16.49
C HIS A 100 5.58 9.81 16.60
N THR A 101 4.45 9.85 15.88
CA THR A 101 3.40 8.82 15.93
C THR A 101 3.52 7.82 14.79
N TYR A 102 4.43 8.04 13.83
CA TYR A 102 4.68 7.08 12.75
C TYR A 102 6.14 6.67 12.66
N ARG A 103 6.36 5.52 12.03
CA ARG A 103 7.67 5.09 11.52
C ARG A 103 7.63 5.06 10.00
N LEU A 104 8.79 5.31 9.39
CA LEU A 104 8.97 5.12 7.97
C LEU A 104 9.33 3.66 7.72
N LYS A 105 8.51 2.99 6.93
CA LYS A 105 8.78 1.65 6.42
C LYS A 105 9.15 1.77 4.96
N GLU A 106 10.31 1.24 4.61
CA GLU A 106 10.69 1.10 3.21
C GLU A 106 9.81 0.04 2.56
N ILE A 107 9.24 0.41 1.41
CA ILE A 107 8.46 -0.48 0.56
C ILE A 107 9.05 -0.47 -0.84
N ALA A 108 9.10 -1.64 -1.47
CA ALA A 108 9.49 -1.78 -2.86
C ALA A 108 8.22 -1.88 -3.73
N LEU A 109 8.05 -0.91 -4.62
CA LEU A 109 7.00 -0.91 -5.63
C LEU A 109 7.55 -1.49 -6.93
N LEU A 110 6.93 -2.58 -7.40
CA LEU A 110 7.22 -3.15 -8.71
C LEU A 110 6.40 -2.44 -9.79
N GLN A 111 7.08 -1.89 -10.78
CA GLN A 111 6.48 -1.36 -12.01
C GLN A 111 6.96 -2.20 -13.20
N VAL A 112 6.02 -2.68 -14.02
CA VAL A 112 6.29 -3.44 -15.25
C VAL A 112 5.64 -2.71 -16.42
N ASP A 113 6.46 -2.19 -17.32
CA ASP A 113 6.01 -1.53 -18.54
C ASP A 113 6.29 -2.44 -19.75
N LYS A 114 5.38 -2.45 -20.73
CA LYS A 114 5.66 -3.07 -22.03
C LYS A 114 6.66 -2.19 -22.79
N ARG A 115 7.65 -2.81 -23.45
CA ARG A 115 8.55 -2.11 -24.38
C ARG A 115 7.92 -1.96 -25.77
#